data_AF-A0A8H6MRK5-F1
#
_entry.id   AF-A0A8H6MRK5-F1
#
_cell.length_a   1.000
_cell.length_b   1.000
_cell.length_c   1.000
_cell.angle_alpha   90.00
_cell.angle_beta   90.00
_cell.angle_gamma   90.00
#
_symmetry.space_group_name_H-M   'P 1'
#
loop_
_entity.id
_entity.type
_entity.pdbx_description
1 polymer ?
#
loop_
_entity_poly.entity_id
_entity_poly.type
_entity_poly.pdbx_seq_one_letter_code
_entity_poly.pdbx_strand_id
1 'polypeptide(L)'
;MSRSCPTNSVPSAFEGLPTDQTYGVIPGRNASSPWMVNCCSPNPVQIVDECWSWCELPKSITKGSRDQGKINDDFNLCLSNNGRRFNESNGVSIHIAASAATAPVHVSVSGVLVASLLALAATGSMAL
;
A
#
# COMPACT_ATOMS: atom_id res chain seq x y z
N MET A 1 -33.43 4.10 -9.24
CA MET A 1 -32.69 3.05 -9.97
C MET A 1 -31.75 2.36 -8.99
N SER A 2 -31.94 1.09 -8.67
CA SER A 2 -30.95 0.33 -7.92
C SER A 2 -29.76 0.02 -8.84
N ARG A 3 -28.65 0.75 -8.69
CA ARG A 3 -27.40 0.38 -9.37
C ARG A 3 -26.88 -0.90 -8.70
N SER A 4 -26.88 -1.99 -9.45
CA SER A 4 -26.24 -3.22 -9.02
C SER A 4 -24.73 -3.01 -9.02
N CYS A 5 -24.07 -3.27 -7.91
CA CYS A 5 -22.61 -3.25 -7.85
C CYS A 5 -22.03 -4.47 -8.57
N PRO A 6 -20.88 -4.34 -9.26
CA PRO A 6 -20.17 -5.49 -9.76
C PRO A 6 -19.77 -6.41 -8.60
N THR A 7 -19.70 -7.71 -8.85
CA THR A 7 -19.22 -8.68 -7.84
C THR A 7 -17.89 -9.29 -8.23
N ASN A 8 -17.51 -9.29 -9.51
CA ASN A 8 -16.37 -10.06 -10.03
C ASN A 8 -15.17 -9.23 -10.50
N SER A 9 -15.27 -7.91 -10.46
CA SER A 9 -14.19 -7.00 -10.87
C SER A 9 -14.07 -5.85 -9.87
N VAL A 10 -12.91 -5.20 -9.84
CA VAL A 10 -12.66 -3.98 -9.08
C VAL A 10 -11.97 -2.99 -10.04
N PRO A 11 -12.34 -1.71 -10.06
CA PRO A 11 -11.60 -0.68 -10.79
C PRO A 11 -10.10 -0.68 -10.45
N SER A 12 -9.28 -0.29 -11.42
CA SER A 12 -7.83 -0.15 -11.23
C SER A 12 -7.44 1.04 -10.37
N ALA A 13 -8.32 2.04 -10.26
CA ALA A 13 -8.10 3.25 -9.48
C ALA A 13 -9.42 3.77 -8.89
N PHE A 14 -9.30 4.52 -7.79
CA PHE A 14 -10.40 5.16 -7.09
C PHE A 14 -10.04 6.61 -6.81
N GLU A 15 -10.96 7.53 -7.08
CA GLU A 15 -10.81 8.92 -6.63
C GLU A 15 -11.14 8.98 -5.14
N GLY A 16 -10.18 9.41 -4.31
CA GLY A 16 -10.38 9.57 -2.86
C GLY A 16 -9.78 8.46 -1.98
N LEU A 17 -9.12 7.45 -2.55
CA LEU A 17 -8.31 6.51 -1.76
C LEU A 17 -6.87 7.03 -1.55
N PRO A 18 -6.25 6.75 -0.40
CA PRO A 18 -4.90 7.21 -0.08
C PRO A 18 -3.85 6.52 -0.96
N THR A 19 -2.86 7.27 -1.45
CA THR A 19 -1.78 6.71 -2.28
C THR A 19 -0.56 6.26 -1.48
N ASP A 20 -0.45 6.70 -0.23
CA ASP A 20 0.65 6.48 0.71
C ASP A 20 0.46 5.25 1.62
N GLN A 21 -0.66 4.54 1.49
CA GLN A 21 -1.00 3.37 2.31
C GLN A 21 -1.21 2.13 1.45
N THR A 22 -0.79 0.96 1.92
CA THR A 22 -1.10 -0.31 1.27
C THR A 22 -2.51 -0.71 1.67
N TYR A 23 -3.41 -0.85 0.71
CA TYR A 23 -4.82 -1.16 0.97
C TYR A 23 -5.34 -2.27 0.07
N GLY A 24 -6.40 -2.94 0.54
CA GLY A 24 -7.15 -3.94 -0.20
C GLY A 24 -8.56 -3.46 -0.48
N VAL A 25 -9.09 -3.80 -1.66
CA VAL A 25 -10.45 -3.44 -2.09
C VAL A 25 -11.17 -4.68 -2.62
N ILE A 26 -12.42 -4.85 -2.21
CA ILE A 26 -13.33 -5.87 -2.73
C ILE A 26 -14.70 -5.25 -3.07
N PRO A 27 -15.47 -5.85 -3.99
CA PRO A 27 -16.86 -5.47 -4.16
C PRO A 27 -17.66 -5.75 -2.89
N GLY A 28 -18.51 -4.81 -2.51
CA GLY A 28 -19.35 -4.90 -1.33
C GLY A 28 -19.78 -3.53 -0.83
N ARG A 29 -21.00 -3.47 -0.29
CA ARG A 29 -21.61 -2.24 0.25
C ARG A 29 -21.69 -2.23 1.77
N ASN A 30 -21.23 -3.31 2.40
CA ASN A 30 -21.35 -3.52 3.83
C ASN A 30 -19.96 -3.47 4.47
N ALA A 31 -19.64 -2.35 5.11
CA ALA A 31 -18.39 -2.19 5.84
C ALA A 31 -18.30 -3.10 7.08
N SER A 32 -19.42 -3.67 7.52
CA SER A 32 -19.49 -4.62 8.63
C SER A 32 -19.44 -6.08 8.17
N SER A 33 -19.20 -6.37 6.88
CA SER A 33 -19.07 -7.75 6.40
C SER A 33 -17.92 -8.46 7.14
N PRO A 34 -18.19 -9.61 7.81
CA PRO A 34 -17.20 -10.28 8.65
C PRO A 34 -15.89 -10.64 7.93
N TRP A 35 -15.98 -11.07 6.66
CA TRP A 35 -14.79 -11.41 5.88
C TRP A 35 -13.86 -10.21 5.66
N MET A 36 -14.41 -9.00 5.53
CA MET A 36 -13.58 -7.80 5.39
C MET A 36 -13.09 -7.32 6.76
N VAL A 37 -14.01 -7.19 7.73
CA VAL A 37 -13.69 -6.69 9.08
C VAL A 37 -12.57 -7.50 9.74
N ASN A 38 -12.66 -8.83 9.67
CA ASN A 38 -11.67 -9.70 10.31
C ASN A 38 -10.30 -9.64 9.64
N CYS A 39 -10.25 -9.43 8.32
CA CYS A 39 -8.99 -9.32 7.58
C CYS A 39 -8.34 -7.93 7.66
N CYS A 40 -9.14 -6.90 7.93
CA CYS A 40 -8.69 -5.53 8.04
C CYS A 40 -8.30 -5.13 9.47
N SER A 41 -8.79 -5.84 10.49
CA SER A 41 -8.54 -5.53 11.90
C SER A 41 -7.03 -5.35 12.20
N PRO A 42 -6.63 -4.27 12.90
CA PRO A 42 -7.47 -3.29 13.60
C PRO A 42 -7.97 -2.10 12.75
N ASN A 43 -7.62 -2.05 11.46
CA ASN A 43 -7.95 -0.91 10.60
C ASN A 43 -9.44 -0.94 10.21
N PRO A 44 -10.11 0.22 10.22
CA PRO A 44 -11.53 0.29 9.90
C PRO A 44 -11.79 0.01 8.42
N VAL A 45 -12.86 -0.73 8.16
CA VAL A 45 -13.38 -0.94 6.81
C VAL A 45 -14.26 0.24 6.42
N GLN A 46 -14.09 0.74 5.20
CA GLN A 46 -14.83 1.87 4.65
C GLN A 46 -15.42 1.50 3.28
N ILE A 47 -16.44 2.26 2.85
CA ILE A 47 -17.04 2.12 1.51
C ILE A 47 -16.60 3.30 0.64
N VAL A 48 -16.17 3.01 -0.59
CA VAL A 48 -15.90 4.00 -1.65
C VAL A 48 -16.79 3.70 -2.86
N ASP A 49 -17.22 4.77 -3.55
CA ASP A 49 -18.15 4.76 -4.69
C ASP A 49 -19.38 3.87 -4.52
N GLU A 50 -19.91 3.80 -3.29
CA GLU A 50 -21.09 3.01 -2.87
C GLU A 50 -20.98 1.49 -3.06
N CYS A 51 -19.96 0.99 -3.75
CA CYS A 51 -19.88 -0.39 -4.24
C CYS A 51 -18.64 -1.16 -3.77
N TRP A 52 -17.69 -0.49 -3.13
CA TRP A 52 -16.38 -1.06 -2.85
C TRP A 52 -16.04 -0.93 -1.40
N SER A 53 -15.80 -2.07 -0.77
CA SER A 53 -15.30 -2.14 0.60
C SER A 53 -13.79 -2.14 0.57
N TRP A 54 -13.17 -1.27 1.35
CA TRP A 54 -11.73 -1.14 1.40
C TRP A 54 -11.22 -0.94 2.83
N CYS A 55 -9.94 -1.22 3.04
CA CYS A 55 -9.23 -0.90 4.27
C CYS A 55 -7.73 -0.83 4.01
N GLU A 56 -7.00 -0.07 4.84
CA GLU A 56 -5.55 -0.24 4.96
C GLU A 56 -5.25 -1.67 5.45
N LEU A 57 -4.33 -2.36 4.76
CA LEU A 57 -4.01 -3.75 5.11
C LEU A 57 -3.09 -3.82 6.34
N PRO A 58 -3.46 -4.58 7.38
CA PRO A 58 -2.64 -4.70 8.57
C PRO A 58 -1.34 -5.47 8.28
N LYS A 59 -0.35 -5.30 9.16
CA LYS A 59 0.94 -6.01 9.07
C LYS A 59 0.81 -7.54 9.12
N SER A 60 -0.27 -8.07 9.68
CA SER A 60 -0.57 -9.51 9.67
C SER A 60 -0.80 -10.06 8.25
N ILE A 61 -1.34 -9.23 7.35
CA ILE A 61 -1.51 -9.56 5.93
C ILE A 61 -0.25 -9.19 5.16
N THR A 62 0.24 -7.96 5.29
CA THR A 62 1.36 -7.49 4.46
C THR A 62 2.69 -8.16 4.83
N LYS A 63 2.88 -8.50 6.11
CA LYS A 63 4.11 -9.11 6.65
C LYS A 63 5.38 -8.33 6.28
N GLY A 64 5.28 -7.01 6.09
CA GLY A 64 6.36 -6.15 5.61
C GLY A 64 6.74 -6.36 4.13
N SER A 65 6.03 -7.22 3.41
CA SER A 65 6.19 -7.44 1.98
C SER A 65 5.79 -6.20 1.18
N ARG A 66 6.39 -6.04 0.00
CA ARG A 66 5.94 -5.13 -1.06
C ARG A 66 5.58 -5.86 -2.35
N ASP A 67 5.64 -7.20 -2.31
CA ASP A 67 5.19 -8.06 -3.40
C ASP A 67 3.66 -8.06 -3.44
N GLN A 68 3.10 -7.44 -4.47
CA GLN A 68 1.66 -7.31 -4.66
C GLN A 68 0.97 -8.66 -4.82
N GLY A 69 1.61 -9.63 -5.49
CA GLY A 69 1.06 -10.97 -5.68
C GLY A 69 0.94 -11.71 -4.35
N LYS A 70 2.00 -11.70 -3.55
CA LYS A 70 2.00 -12.31 -2.22
C LYS A 70 0.96 -11.67 -1.28
N ILE A 71 0.83 -10.34 -1.31
CA ILE A 71 -0.17 -9.63 -0.50
C ILE A 71 -1.59 -9.98 -0.97
N ASN A 72 -1.80 -10.07 -2.29
CA ASN A 72 -3.07 -10.48 -2.86
C ASN A 72 -3.46 -11.90 -2.43
N ASP A 73 -2.52 -12.84 -2.46
CA ASP A 73 -2.72 -14.22 -2.01
C ASP A 73 -3.03 -14.28 -0.51
N ASP A 74 -2.23 -13.62 0.33
CA ASP A 74 -2.42 -13.57 1.78
C ASP A 74 -3.80 -12.95 2.14
N PHE A 75 -4.21 -11.90 1.43
CA PHE A 75 -5.51 -11.26 1.62
C PHE A 75 -6.67 -12.13 1.15
N ASN A 76 -6.58 -12.74 -0.04
CA ASN A 76 -7.60 -13.68 -0.53
C ASN A 76 -7.77 -14.89 0.39
N LEU A 77 -6.67 -15.44 0.90
CA LEU A 77 -6.70 -16.53 1.86
C LEU A 77 -7.44 -16.11 3.14
N CYS A 78 -7.14 -14.91 3.67
CA CYS A 78 -7.84 -14.40 4.83
C CYS A 78 -9.36 -14.26 4.57
N LEU A 79 -9.73 -13.67 3.44
CA LEU A 79 -11.13 -13.48 3.06
C LEU A 79 -11.88 -14.83 2.98
N SER A 80 -11.26 -15.82 2.32
CA SER A 80 -11.80 -17.18 2.20
C SER A 80 -11.99 -17.84 3.57
N ASN A 81 -10.98 -17.77 4.44
CA ASN A 81 -11.04 -18.32 5.80
C ASN A 81 -12.12 -17.67 6.67
N ASN A 82 -12.55 -16.45 6.36
CA ASN A 82 -13.63 -15.75 7.04
C ASN A 82 -14.98 -15.85 6.30
N GLY A 83 -15.13 -16.83 5.41
CA GLY A 83 -16.42 -17.19 4.82
C GLY A 83 -16.89 -16.25 3.71
N ARG A 84 -15.95 -15.63 2.96
CA ARG A 84 -16.29 -14.81 1.79
C ARG A 84 -17.19 -15.57 0.83
N ARG A 85 -18.28 -14.93 0.42
CA ARG A 85 -19.24 -15.46 -0.53
C ARG A 85 -18.92 -14.96 -1.94
N PHE A 86 -18.36 -15.82 -2.78
CA PHE A 86 -17.91 -15.45 -4.13
C PHE A 86 -19.03 -14.96 -5.05
N ASN A 87 -20.28 -15.34 -4.81
CA ASN A 87 -21.42 -14.79 -5.57
C ASN A 87 -21.73 -13.32 -5.20
N GLU A 88 -21.26 -12.84 -4.05
CA GLU A 88 -21.47 -11.48 -3.54
C GLU A 88 -20.22 -10.61 -3.70
N SER A 89 -19.04 -11.22 -3.62
CA SER A 89 -17.76 -10.54 -3.76
C SER A 89 -16.70 -11.54 -4.23
N ASN A 90 -16.19 -11.36 -5.45
CA ASN A 90 -15.17 -12.20 -6.08
C ASN A 90 -13.98 -11.39 -6.65
N GLY A 91 -14.15 -10.08 -6.90
CA GLY A 91 -13.04 -9.21 -7.29
C GLY A 91 -12.12 -8.86 -6.11
N VAL A 92 -10.82 -8.73 -6.35
CA VAL A 92 -9.85 -8.19 -5.38
C VAL A 92 -8.90 -7.27 -6.09
N SER A 93 -8.62 -6.11 -5.50
CA SER A 93 -7.54 -5.23 -5.90
C SER A 93 -6.67 -4.90 -4.69
N ILE A 94 -5.36 -4.85 -4.90
CA ILE A 94 -4.37 -4.45 -3.91
C ILE A 94 -3.65 -3.23 -4.45
N HIS A 95 -3.59 -2.16 -3.67
CA HIS A 95 -2.69 -1.04 -3.91
C HIS A 95 -1.49 -1.15 -2.98
N ILE A 96 -0.30 -0.90 -3.52
CA ILE A 96 0.95 -0.86 -2.74
C ILE A 96 1.36 0.61 -2.61
N ALA A 97 1.49 1.08 -1.37
CA ALA A 97 2.00 2.42 -1.09
C ALA A 97 3.32 2.66 -1.81
N ALA A 98 3.45 3.78 -2.53
CA ALA A 98 4.76 4.23 -3.00
C ALA A 98 5.63 4.55 -1.77
N SER A 99 6.87 4.06 -1.72
CA SER A 99 7.79 4.50 -0.66
C SER A 99 8.07 6.00 -0.86
N ALA A 100 7.96 6.80 0.20
CA ALA A 100 8.77 8.01 0.26
C ALA A 100 10.23 7.56 0.08
N ALA A 101 10.90 8.05 -0.97
CA ALA A 101 12.33 7.84 -1.11
C ALA A 101 12.98 8.17 0.23
N THR A 102 13.72 7.19 0.76
CA THR A 102 14.44 7.20 2.04
C THR A 102 14.79 8.62 2.47
N ALA A 103 14.25 9.09 3.59
CA ALA A 103 14.82 10.27 4.23
C ALA A 103 16.34 10.03 4.36
N PRO A 104 17.22 10.97 3.97
CA PRO A 104 18.65 10.76 4.10
C PRO A 104 18.93 10.43 5.56
N VAL A 105 19.50 9.25 5.78
CA VAL A 105 20.02 8.87 7.10
C VAL A 105 21.10 9.90 7.40
N HIS A 106 20.78 10.90 8.21
CA HIS A 106 21.77 11.74 8.85
C HIS A 106 22.52 10.84 9.82
N VAL A 107 23.59 10.22 9.33
CA VAL A 107 24.58 9.58 10.18
C VAL A 107 25.24 10.70 10.96
N SER A 108 24.80 10.94 12.19
CA SER A 108 25.56 11.75 13.13
C SER A 108 26.79 10.93 13.54
N VAL A 109 27.84 10.99 12.71
CA VAL A 109 29.17 10.54 13.11
C VAL A 109 29.70 11.62 14.06
N SER A 110 29.40 11.46 15.35
CA SER A 110 30.11 12.20 16.38
C SER A 110 31.54 11.67 16.46
N GLY A 111 32.45 12.38 15.77
CA GLY A 111 33.85 12.50 16.12
C GLY A 111 34.78 11.32 15.85
N VAL A 112 35.34 11.27 14.64
CA VAL A 112 36.76 10.92 14.46
C VAL A 112 37.37 11.92 13.48
N LEU A 113 38.24 12.79 13.97
CA LEU A 113 39.09 13.66 13.16
C LEU A 113 40.11 12.79 12.44
N VAL A 114 40.02 12.66 11.12
CA VAL A 114 41.13 12.19 10.29
C VAL A 114 41.54 13.33 9.37
N ALA A 115 42.63 13.99 9.76
CA ALA A 115 43.29 15.00 8.95
C ALA A 115 44.11 14.31 7.85
N SER A 116 43.81 14.61 6.58
CA SER A 116 44.63 14.19 5.45
C SER A 116 44.73 15.31 4.41
N LEU A 117 45.78 16.11 4.61
CA LEU A 117 46.65 16.85 3.69
C LEU A 117 46.15 17.22 2.28
N LEU A 118 46.26 18.53 2.01
CA LEU A 118 46.21 19.20 0.71
C LEU A 118 47.17 18.59 -0.33
N ALA A 119 46.72 18.55 -1.59
CA ALA A 119 47.56 18.94 -2.71
C ALA A 119 46.73 19.77 -3.70
N LEU A 120 47.05 21.05 -3.75
CA LEU A 120 46.49 22.08 -4.61
C LEU A 120 47.26 22.06 -5.94
N ALA A 121 46.55 21.99 -7.07
CA ALA A 121 47.07 22.45 -8.35
C ALA A 121 45.98 23.24 -9.07
N ALA A 122 45.97 24.56 -8.82
CA ALA A 122 45.50 25.56 -9.77
C ALA A 122 46.40 25.50 -11.02
N THR A 123 45.95 25.78 -12.24
CA THR A 123 45.53 27.07 -12.82
C THR A 123 44.97 26.75 -14.21
N GLY A 124 43.92 27.35 -14.76
CA GLY A 124 43.72 28.77 -15.02
C GLY A 124 43.56 29.00 -16.54
N SER A 125 42.52 29.73 -16.95
CA SER A 125 42.04 30.02 -18.30
C SER A 125 43.02 30.78 -19.22
N MET A 126 42.94 30.61 -20.56
CA MET A 126 42.68 31.68 -21.56
C MET A 126 42.85 31.23 -23.03
N ALA A 127 42.15 31.98 -23.88
CA ALA A 127 41.93 31.81 -25.32
C ALA A 127 43.14 32.07 -26.23
N LEU A 128 43.05 31.55 -27.46
CA LEU A 128 43.36 32.24 -28.71
C LEU A 128 42.57 31.58 -29.85
#